data_AF-A0A3D0X795-F1
#
_entry.id   AF-A0A3D0X795-F1
#
_cell.length_a   1.000
_cell.length_b   1.000
_cell.length_c   1.000
_cell.angle_alpha   90.00
_cell.angle_beta   90.00
_cell.angle_gamma   90.00
#
_symmetry.space_group_name_H-M   'P 1'
#
loop_
_entity.id
_entity.type
_entity.pdbx_description
1 polymer ?
#
loop_
_entity_poly.entity_id
_entity_poly.type
_entity_poly.pdbx_seq_one_letter_code
_entity_poly.pdbx_strand_id
1 'polypeptide(L)' 'MNYKEYLTSDILPFWINNAIDDNFGGICTCLDEVGNIYGEEKSVWFQGRALWAFSKAYNII' A
#
# COMPACT_ATOMS: atom_id res chain seq x y z
N MET A 1 3.83 -22.22 3.50
CA MET A 1 3.38 -20.84 3.27
C MET A 1 3.58 -20.51 1.80
N ASN A 2 2.52 -20.16 1.08
CA ASN A 2 2.63 -19.76 -0.32
C ASN A 2 2.80 -18.23 -0.37
N TYR A 3 3.99 -17.77 -0.76
CA TYR A 3 4.30 -16.34 -0.77
C TYR A 3 3.49 -15.56 -1.80
N LYS A 4 3.18 -16.16 -2.96
CA LYS A 4 2.35 -15.49 -3.98
C LYS A 4 0.94 -15.28 -3.43
N GLU A 5 0.36 -16.33 -2.85
CA GLU A 5 -0.96 -16.27 -2.24
C GLU A 5 -1.03 -15.20 -1.14
N TYR A 6 -0.13 -15.25 -0.16
CA TYR A 6 -0.07 -14.28 0.94
C TYR A 6 0.11 -12.83 0.44
N LEU A 7 0.95 -12.61 -0.58
CA LEU A 7 1.09 -11.29 -1.20
C LEU A 7 -0.23 -10.79 -1.82
N THR A 8 -0.96 -11.67 -2.51
CA THR A 8 -2.17 -11.30 -3.25
C THR A 8 -3.44 -11.26 -2.42
N SER A 9 -3.53 -12.04 -1.34
CA SER A 9 -4.73 -12.15 -0.51
C SER A 9 -4.68 -11.31 0.75
N ASP A 10 -3.49 -10.90 1.19
CA ASP A 10 -3.28 -10.21 2.47
C ASP A 10 -2.58 -8.85 2.25
N ILE A 11 -1.31 -8.89 1.82
CA ILE A 11 -0.47 -7.67 1.75
C ILE A 11 -1.02 -6.64 0.76
N LEU A 12 -1.24 -7.01 -0.51
CA LEU A 12 -1.72 -6.06 -1.51
C LEU A 12 -3.11 -5.50 -1.16
N PRO A 13 -4.10 -6.34 -0.78
CA PRO A 13 -5.40 -5.85 -0.31
C PRO A 13 -5.30 -4.88 0.86
N PHE A 14 -4.43 -5.13 1.85
CA PHE A 14 -4.24 -4.22 2.98
C PHE A 14 -3.87 -2.81 2.51
N TRP A 15 -2.87 -2.68 1.64
CA TRP A 15 -2.44 -1.35 1.17
C TRP A 15 -3.45 -0.70 0.23
N ILE A 16 -4.06 -1.45 -0.69
CA ILE A 16 -5.02 -0.92 -1.66
C ILE A 16 -6.27 -0.38 -0.96
N ASN A 17 -6.75 -1.08 0.07
CA ASN A 17 -8.01 -0.73 0.73
C ASN A 17 -7.85 0.33 1.82
N ASN A 18 -6.67 0.46 2.43
CA ASN A 18 -6.49 1.31 3.62
C ASN A 18 -5.52 2.48 3.41
N ALA A 19 -4.60 2.40 2.45
CA ALA A 19 -3.52 3.37 2.33
C ALA A 19 -3.77 4.46 1.28
N ILE A 20 -4.67 4.23 0.30
CA ILE A 20 -4.89 5.18 -0.80
C ILE A 20 -5.59 6.43 -0.26
N ASP A 21 -4.98 7.60 -0.50
CA ASP A 21 -5.59 8.88 -0.15
C ASP A 21 -6.29 9.47 -1.38
N ASP A 22 -7.62 9.31 -1.44
CA ASP A 22 -8.45 9.83 -2.52
C ASP A 22 -8.69 11.35 -2.44
N ASN A 23 -8.43 11.98 -1.30
CA ASN A 23 -8.66 13.42 -1.11
C ASN A 23 -7.49 14.26 -1.63
N PHE A 24 -6.26 13.84 -1.35
CA PHE A 24 -5.04 14.59 -1.69
C PHE A 24 -4.07 13.83 -2.60
N GLY A 25 -4.39 12.59 -2.95
CA GLY A 25 -3.54 11.73 -3.77
C GLY A 25 -2.37 11.12 -3.01
N GLY A 26 -1.80 10.05 -3.58
CA GLY A 26 -0.70 9.29 -2.99
C GLY A 26 -1.19 8.25 -1.99
N ILE A 27 -0.29 7.84 -1.08
CA ILE A 27 -0.58 6.88 -0.01
C ILE A 27 -0.28 7.42 1.39
N CYS A 28 -1.08 7.04 2.37
CA CYS A 28 -0.79 7.15 3.78
C CYS A 28 0.01 5.92 4.25
N THR A 29 1.15 6.15 4.90
CA THR A 29 2.05 5.07 5.34
C THR A 29 2.00 4.78 6.82
N CYS A 30 1.37 5.68 7.60
CA CYS A 30 1.19 5.54 9.03
C CYS A 30 -0.18 4.89 9.29
N LEU A 31 -0.20 3.56 9.15
CA LEU A 31 -1.37 2.70 9.34
C LEU A 31 -1.14 1.79 10.54
N ASP A 32 -2.15 1.63 11.39
CA ASP A 32 -2.11 0.63 12.46
C ASP A 32 -2.33 -0.80 11.91
N GLU A 33 -2.34 -1.80 12.80
CA GLU A 33 -2.47 -3.21 12.42
C GLU A 33 -3.79 -3.55 11.69
N VAL A 34 -4.83 -2.73 11.85
CA VAL A 34 -6.14 -2.95 11.20
C VAL A 34 -6.39 -1.98 10.04
N GLY A 35 -5.42 -1.12 9.71
CA GLY A 35 -5.48 -0.20 8.58
C GLY A 35 -6.01 1.20 8.91
N ASN A 36 -6.17 1.57 10.19
CA ASN A 36 -6.53 2.95 10.52
C ASN A 36 -5.33 3.88 10.32
N ILE A 37 -5.58 5.01 9.66
CA ILE A 37 -4.59 6.06 9.48
C ILE A 37 -4.40 6.81 10.80
N TYR A 38 -3.17 6.83 11.32
CA TYR A 38 -2.78 7.63 12.49
C TYR A 38 -1.80 8.77 12.15
N GLY A 39 -1.47 8.95 10.87
CA GLY A 39 -0.65 10.05 10.38
C GLY A 39 -0.80 10.27 8.87
N GLU A 40 -0.95 11.53 8.47
CA GLU A 40 -1.21 11.93 7.07
C GLU A 40 0.03 12.46 6.33
N GLU A 41 1.17 12.52 7.03
CA GLU A 41 2.47 12.92 6.49
C GLU A 41 2.90 11.99 5.35
N LYS A 42 3.23 12.56 4.19
CA LYS A 42 3.60 11.79 2.98
C LYS A 42 5.07 11.94 2.66
N SER A 43 5.90 11.06 3.21
CA SER A 43 7.32 10.98 2.83
C SER A 43 7.46 10.51 1.38
N VAL A 44 8.17 11.31 0.57
CA VAL A 44 8.35 11.11 -0.88
C VAL A 44 8.95 9.74 -1.20
N TRP A 45 9.84 9.22 -0.34
CA TRP A 45 10.44 7.90 -0.56
C TRP A 45 9.35 6.83 -0.64
N PHE A 46 8.45 6.80 0.34
CA PHE A 46 7.41 5.78 0.37
C PHE A 46 6.39 5.93 -0.76
N GLN A 47 6.10 7.17 -1.20
CA GLN A 47 5.26 7.40 -2.38
C GLN A 47 5.87 6.72 -3.62
N GLY A 48 7.17 6.96 -3.88
CA GLY A 48 7.86 6.35 -5.02
C GLY A 48 7.97 4.83 -4.93
N ARG A 49 8.22 4.29 -3.73
CA ARG A 49 8.25 2.83 -3.49
C ARG A 49 6.89 2.17 -3.72
N ALA A 50 5.82 2.79 -3.25
CA ALA A 50 4.46 2.28 -3.44
C ALA A 50 4.08 2.27 -4.91
N LEU A 51 4.35 3.37 -5.63
CA LEU A 51 4.14 3.43 -7.08
C LEU A 51 4.88 2.31 -7.81
N TRP A 52 6.17 2.11 -7.50
CA TRP A 52 6.96 1.03 -8.10
C TRP A 52 6.39 -0.36 -7.74
N ALA A 53 6.05 -0.60 -6.48
CA ALA A 53 5.55 -1.89 -6.00
C ALA A 53 4.22 -2.26 -6.65
N PHE A 54 3.25 -1.33 -6.70
CA PHE A 54 1.97 -1.55 -7.36
C PHE A 54 2.11 -1.71 -8.87
N SER A 55 2.93 -0.88 -9.51
CA SER A 55 3.20 -1.01 -10.95
C SER A 55 3.85 -2.36 -11.27
N LYS A 56 4.80 -2.81 -10.43
CA LYS A 56 5.45 -4.09 -10.62
C LYS A 56 4.48 -5.24 -10.39
N ALA A 57 3.66 -5.18 -9.35
CA ALA A 57 2.61 -6.17 -9.07
C ALA A 57 1.64 -6.30 -10.24
N TYR A 58 1.12 -5.19 -10.77
CA TYR A 58 0.22 -5.18 -11.94
C TYR A 58 0.83 -5.86 -13.17
N ASN A 59 2.15 -5.72 -13.38
CA ASN A 59 2.81 -6.29 -14.55
C ASN A 59 3.21 -7.76 -14.42
N ILE A 60 3.24 -8.35 -13.22
CA ILE A 60 3.81 -9.69 -13.01
C ILE A 60 2.90 -10.69 -12.31
N ILE A 61 1.85 -10.23 -11.64
CA ILE A 61 0.97 -11.07 -10.81
C ILE A 61 -0.21 -11.56 -11.63
#